data_AF-A0A0N4Y125-F1
#
_entry.id   AF-A0A0N4Y125-F1
#
_cell.length_a   1.000
_cell.length_b   1.000
_cell.length_c   1.000
_cell.angle_alpha   90.00
_cell.angle_beta   90.00
_cell.angle_gamma   90.00
#
_symmetry.space_group_name_H-M   'P 1'
#
loop_
_entity.id
_entity.type
_entity.pdbx_description
1 polymer ?
#
loop_
_entity_poly.entity_id
_entity_poly.type
_entity_poly.pdbx_seq_one_letter_code
_entity_poly.pdbx_strand_id
1 'polypeptide(L)'
;MSLYALVFFLKTSKFDVVPLSAIRSEPKLSKLELTKVRKGSRFYSAKLLFFGSKDLCEERLDLAEEVSAVLSDSYFARKNKLSHEKALIPSPPQREIMKKIDETKDDLVFETYVLRTQLQKMSSGERRFNLLEDKLEEILRRLAPVKEKTA
;
A
#
# COMPACT_ATOMS: atom_id res chain seq x y z
N MET A 1 -15.67 11.26 1.90
CA MET A 1 -14.86 10.14 2.42
C MET A 1 -13.67 10.73 3.15
N SER A 2 -13.40 10.31 4.39
CA SER A 2 -12.25 10.79 5.16
C SER A 2 -10.99 10.02 4.75
N LEU A 3 -9.92 10.75 4.40
CA LEU A 3 -8.63 10.16 4.05
C LEU A 3 -7.77 9.94 5.29
N TYR A 4 -6.97 8.88 5.25
CA TYR A 4 -6.02 8.47 6.28
C TYR A 4 -4.62 8.38 5.66
N ALA A 5 -3.61 8.34 6.53
CA ALA A 5 -2.21 8.29 6.18
C ALA A 5 -1.47 7.28 7.06
N LEU A 6 -0.67 6.44 6.43
CA LEU A 6 0.31 5.60 7.10
C LEU A 6 1.60 6.42 7.29
N VAL A 7 2.00 6.58 8.53
CA VAL A 7 3.16 7.40 8.90
C VAL A 7 4.15 6.62 9.74
N PHE A 8 5.44 6.91 9.58
CA PHE A 8 6.51 6.37 10.41
C PHE A 8 7.11 7.47 11.29
N PHE A 9 6.97 7.32 12.60
CA PHE A 9 7.52 8.25 13.58
C PHE A 9 8.98 7.95 13.86
N LEU A 10 9.87 8.84 13.40
CA LEU A 10 11.32 8.67 13.53
C LEU A 10 11.80 8.52 14.98
N LYS A 11 11.19 9.26 15.91
CA LYS A 11 11.64 9.28 17.31
C LYS A 11 11.34 7.97 18.05
N THR A 12 10.22 7.33 17.71
CA THR A 12 9.76 6.12 18.37
C THR A 12 9.98 4.86 17.54
N SER A 13 10.40 5.02 16.28
CA SER A 13 10.50 3.94 15.28
C SER A 13 9.22 3.11 15.19
N LYS A 14 8.06 3.78 15.18
CA LYS A 14 6.75 3.14 15.10
C LYS A 14 5.98 3.62 13.90
N PHE A 15 5.27 2.70 13.27
CA PHE A 15 4.26 3.00 12.28
C PHE A 15 2.94 3.35 12.98
N ASP A 16 2.10 4.13 12.30
CA ASP A 16 0.78 4.48 12.78
C ASP A 16 -0.11 4.91 11.61
N VAL A 17 -1.42 4.76 11.78
CA VAL A 17 -2.42 5.24 10.83
C VAL A 17 -3.12 6.46 11.44
N VAL A 18 -3.00 7.60 10.77
CA VAL A 18 -3.54 8.87 11.25
C VAL A 18 -4.51 9.46 10.23
N PRO A 19 -5.51 10.25 10.64
CA PRO A 19 -6.31 11.02 9.70
C PRO A 19 -5.42 11.98 8.90
N LEU A 20 -5.70 12.18 7.61
CA LEU A 20 -4.91 13.09 6.77
C LEU A 20 -4.94 14.54 7.29
N SER A 21 -6.05 14.92 7.94
CA SER A 21 -6.20 16.21 8.62
C SER A 21 -5.26 16.43 9.81
N ALA A 22 -4.62 15.36 10.31
CA ALA A 22 -3.59 15.45 11.34
C ALA A 22 -2.23 15.92 10.78
N ILE A 23 -2.07 15.98 9.46
CA ILE A 23 -0.84 16.39 8.78
C ILE A 23 -0.89 17.90 8.51
N ARG A 24 0.11 18.63 9.00
CA ARG A 24 0.13 20.10 8.94
C ARG A 24 0.54 20.66 7.57
N SER A 25 1.25 19.87 6.75
CA SER A 25 1.69 20.24 5.41
C SER A 25 0.85 19.54 4.35
N GLU A 26 0.91 20.02 3.11
CA GLU A 26 0.41 19.22 1.99
C GLU A 26 1.06 17.82 2.01
N PRO A 27 0.25 16.75 1.91
CA PRO A 27 0.76 15.40 1.96
C PRO A 27 1.52 15.10 0.66
N LYS A 28 2.85 15.09 0.75
CA LYS A 28 3.74 14.69 -0.34
C LYS A 28 4.34 13.33 -0.02
N LEU A 29 4.14 12.37 -0.92
CA LEU A 29 4.82 11.07 -0.87
C LEU A 29 6.26 11.30 -1.32
N SER A 30 7.13 11.57 -0.35
CA SER A 30 8.53 11.89 -0.57
C SER A 30 9.37 11.10 0.43
N LYS A 31 10.33 10.30 -0.06
CA LYS A 31 11.20 9.46 0.79
C LYS A 31 12.05 10.25 1.79
N LEU A 32 12.29 11.53 1.50
CA LEU A 32 13.22 12.39 2.24
C LEU A 32 12.52 13.49 3.05
N GLU A 33 11.28 13.83 2.72
CA GLU A 33 10.59 14.95 3.34
C GLU A 33 9.87 14.50 4.62
N LEU A 34 10.19 15.17 5.73
CA LEU A 34 9.54 14.94 7.00
C LEU A 34 8.32 15.85 7.11
N THR A 35 7.19 15.27 7.48
CA THR A 35 6.00 16.03 7.80
C THR A 35 5.77 16.11 9.32
N LYS A 36 4.94 17.07 9.72
CA LYS A 36 4.50 17.25 11.11
C LYS A 36 3.10 16.66 11.25
N VAL A 37 3.02 15.58 12.03
CA VAL A 37 1.80 14.84 12.30
C VAL A 37 1.34 15.12 13.72
N ARG A 38 0.06 15.46 13.88
CA ARG A 38 -0.59 15.64 15.18
C ARG A 38 -0.92 14.29 15.81
N LYS A 39 -0.43 14.05 17.03
CA LYS A 39 -0.81 12.89 17.85
C LYS A 39 -1.19 13.41 19.24
N GLY A 40 -2.48 13.33 19.57
CA GLY A 40 -3.07 13.99 20.74
C GLY A 40 -2.93 15.51 20.67
N SER A 41 -2.29 16.12 21.67
CA SER A 41 -2.06 17.56 21.77
C SER A 41 -0.73 18.04 21.16
N ARG A 42 0.12 17.14 20.67
CA ARG A 42 1.48 17.46 20.21
C ARG A 42 1.69 17.10 18.73
N PHE A 43 2.65 17.78 18.11
CA PHE A 43 3.11 17.48 16.75
C PHE A 43 4.45 16.75 16.80
N TYR A 44 4.54 15.69 16.01
CA TYR A 44 5.74 14.86 15.90
C TYR A 44 6.23 14.87 14.45
N SER A 45 7.53 14.78 14.27
CA SER A 45 8.12 14.57 12.94
C SER A 45 7.91 13.12 12.53
N ALA A 46 7.32 12.91 11.36
CA ALA A 46 7.10 11.59 10.79
C ALA A 46 7.34 11.59 9.28
N LYS A 47 7.62 10.41 8.72
CA LYS A 47 7.62 10.20 7.27
C LYS A 47 6.24 9.75 6.83
N LEU A 48 5.70 10.36 5.78
CA LEU A 48 4.48 9.91 5.13
C LEU A 48 4.83 8.79 4.15
N LEU A 49 4.25 7.61 4.34
CA LEU A 49 4.56 6.43 3.53
C LEU A 49 3.45 6.12 2.53
N PHE A 50 2.20 6.38 2.92
CA PHE A 50 1.02 6.12 2.12
C PHE A 50 -0.15 6.97 2.62
N PHE A 51 -1.12 7.27 1.76
CA PHE A 51 -2.41 7.83 2.17
C PHE A 51 -3.55 7.29 1.31
N GLY A 52 -4.73 7.12 1.90
CA GLY A 52 -5.88 6.47 1.25
C GLY A 52 -7.08 6.30 2.19
N SER A 53 -7.91 5.29 1.94
CA SER A 53 -8.93 4.88 2.93
C SER A 53 -8.27 4.30 4.18
N LYS A 54 -9.02 4.26 5.29
CA LYS A 54 -8.54 3.70 6.57
C LYS A 54 -8.09 2.25 6.40
N ASP A 55 -8.95 1.43 5.81
CA ASP A 55 -8.72 0.00 5.62
C ASP A 55 -7.44 -0.27 4.83
N LEU A 56 -7.20 0.48 3.74
CA LEU A 56 -5.97 0.36 2.95
C LEU A 56 -4.72 0.79 3.73
N CYS A 57 -4.84 1.80 4.60
CA CYS A 57 -3.72 2.21 5.45
C CYS A 57 -3.42 1.17 6.53
N GLU A 58 -4.44 0.50 7.07
CA GLU A 58 -4.29 -0.57 8.07
C GLU A 58 -3.70 -1.84 7.46
N GLU A 59 -4.17 -2.28 6.29
CA GLU A 59 -3.53 -3.41 5.57
C GLU A 59 -2.04 -3.15 5.28
N ARG A 60 -1.70 -1.88 4.97
CA ARG A 60 -0.30 -1.47 4.72
C ARG A 60 0.51 -1.31 6.00
N LEU A 61 -0.14 -1.04 7.13
CA LEU A 61 0.51 -1.01 8.44
C LEU A 61 1.06 -2.40 8.77
N ASP A 62 0.22 -3.43 8.64
CA ASP A 62 0.60 -4.83 8.92
C ASP A 62 1.81 -5.26 8.06
N LEU A 63 1.77 -4.96 6.76
CA LEU A 63 2.88 -5.23 5.84
C LEU A 63 4.15 -4.43 6.19
N ALA A 64 4.01 -3.17 6.61
CA ALA A 64 5.14 -2.33 6.99
C ALA A 64 5.80 -2.81 8.28
N GLU A 65 5.01 -3.27 9.25
CA GLU A 65 5.49 -3.85 10.50
C GLU A 65 6.17 -5.20 10.26
N GLU A 66 5.60 -6.07 9.41
CA GLU A 66 6.20 -7.34 9.00
C GLU A 66 7.57 -7.14 8.33
N VAL A 67 7.65 -6.22 7.35
CA VAL A 67 8.92 -5.88 6.69
C VAL A 67 9.91 -5.27 7.67
N SER A 68 9.46 -4.42 8.60
CA SER A 68 10.32 -3.86 9.64
C SER A 68 10.85 -4.93 10.59
N ALA A 69 10.04 -5.93 10.94
CA ALA A 69 10.42 -7.05 11.81
C ALA A 69 11.48 -7.94 11.13
N VAL A 70 11.28 -8.30 9.87
CA VAL A 70 12.23 -9.07 9.05
C VAL A 70 13.53 -8.30 8.83
N LEU A 71 13.45 -6.99 8.63
CA LEU A 71 14.63 -6.12 8.57
C LEU A 71 15.33 -6.06 9.93
N SER A 72 14.62 -5.91 11.05
CA SER A 72 15.28 -5.92 12.37
C SER A 72 16.01 -7.23 12.65
N ASP A 73 15.44 -8.39 12.31
CA ASP A 73 16.09 -9.69 12.54
C ASP A 73 17.34 -9.86 11.68
N SER A 74 17.31 -9.44 10.42
CA SER A 74 18.49 -9.44 9.55
C SER A 74 19.54 -8.38 9.93
N TYR A 75 19.13 -7.26 10.53
CA TYR A 75 20.04 -6.24 11.08
C TYR A 75 20.71 -6.66 12.39
N PHE A 76 20.02 -7.38 13.28
CA PHE A 76 20.61 -7.95 14.50
C PHE A 76 21.53 -9.14 14.20
N ALA A 77 21.21 -9.96 13.19
CA ALA A 77 22.10 -11.03 12.72
C ALA A 77 23.40 -10.50 12.06
N ARG A 78 23.36 -9.34 11.40
CA ARG A 78 24.57 -8.70 10.82
C ARG A 78 25.43 -7.99 11.85
N LYS A 79 24.87 -7.44 12.92
CA LYS A 79 25.65 -6.71 13.95
C LYS A 79 26.60 -7.59 14.75
N ASN A 80 26.37 -8.90 14.84
CA ASN A 80 27.26 -9.82 15.53
C ASN A 80 28.42 -10.36 14.67
N LYS A 81 28.56 -9.94 13.40
CA LYS A 81 29.67 -10.37 12.52
C LYS A 81 30.48 -9.24 11.89
N LEU A 82 30.23 -7.97 12.22
CA LEU A 82 30.94 -6.82 11.63
C LEU A 82 31.60 -5.96 12.72
N SER A 83 32.42 -6.60 13.54
CA SER A 83 33.58 -5.90 14.12
C SER A 83 34.64 -5.77 13.03
N HIS A 84 34.80 -4.54 12.52
CA HIS A 84 35.78 -4.08 11.52
C HIS A 84 35.47 -4.27 10.02
N GLU A 85 34.46 -3.58 9.50
CA GLU A 85 34.59 -3.00 8.16
C GLU A 85 34.30 -1.50 8.21
N LYS A 86 35.29 -0.70 7.80
CA LYS A 86 35.10 0.73 7.53
C LYS A 86 33.97 0.85 6.52
N ALA A 87 32.87 1.50 6.89
CA ALA A 87 31.78 1.79 5.97
C ALA A 87 32.34 2.55 4.75
N LEU A 88 32.44 1.87 3.60
CA LEU A 88 32.83 2.50 2.34
C LEU A 88 31.71 3.48 1.96
N ILE A 89 32.03 4.76 2.02
CA ILE A 89 31.16 5.82 1.50
C ILE A 89 31.08 5.61 -0.02
N PRO A 90 29.89 5.44 -0.61
CA PRO A 90 29.74 5.23 -2.04
C PRO A 90 30.33 6.41 -2.82
N SER A 91 31.10 6.11 -3.87
CA SER A 91 31.69 7.13 -4.74
C SER A 91 30.58 7.92 -5.46
N PRO A 92 30.84 9.17 -5.89
CA PRO A 92 29.84 9.99 -6.60
C PRO A 92 29.09 9.26 -7.74
N PRO A 93 29.74 8.50 -8.64
CA PRO A 93 29.04 7.77 -9.69
C PRO A 93 28.19 6.60 -9.14
N GLN A 94 28.61 5.96 -8.05
CA GLN A 94 27.81 4.92 -7.39
C GLN A 94 26.54 5.49 -6.75
N ARG A 95 26.58 6.72 -6.23
CA ARG A 95 25.39 7.40 -5.69
C ARG A 95 24.35 7.70 -6.76
N GLU A 96 24.80 8.08 -7.95
CA GLU A 96 23.90 8.36 -9.07
C GLU A 96 23.24 7.08 -9.59
N ILE A 97 23.98 5.97 -9.63
CA ILE A 97 23.44 4.64 -9.94
C ILE A 97 22.42 4.21 -8.88
N MET A 98 22.74 4.35 -7.58
CA MET A 98 21.80 4.03 -6.50
C MET A 98 20.52 4.86 -6.58
N LYS A 99 20.64 6.15 -6.90
CA LYS A 99 19.49 7.04 -7.10
C LYS A 99 18.58 6.57 -8.24
N LYS A 100 19.15 6.19 -9.39
CA LYS A 100 18.38 5.64 -10.51
C LYS A 100 17.70 4.31 -10.17
N ILE A 101 18.38 3.43 -9.43
CA ILE A 101 17.80 2.16 -8.95
C ILE A 101 16.59 2.44 -8.05
N ASP A 102 16.71 3.39 -7.13
CA ASP A 102 15.64 3.77 -6.22
C ASP A 102 14.44 4.40 -6.95
N GLU A 103 14.69 5.24 -7.97
CA GLU A 103 13.66 5.83 -8.82
C GLU A 103 12.92 4.74 -9.62
N THR A 104 13.66 3.83 -10.26
CA THR A 104 13.09 2.74 -11.06
C THR A 104 12.26 1.78 -10.20
N LYS A 105 12.69 1.55 -8.96
CA LYS A 105 11.95 0.74 -7.99
C LYS A 105 10.61 1.37 -7.63
N ASP A 106 10.58 2.70 -7.46
CA ASP A 106 9.35 3.41 -7.12
C ASP A 106 8.34 3.38 -8.28
N ASP A 107 8.83 3.56 -9.52
CA ASP A 107 8.02 3.45 -10.73
C ASP A 107 7.41 2.04 -10.85
N LEU A 108 8.21 0.99 -10.61
CA LEU A 108 7.74 -0.40 -10.60
C LEU A 108 6.66 -0.66 -9.54
N VAL A 109 6.81 -0.08 -8.35
CA VAL A 109 5.82 -0.20 -7.26
C VAL A 109 4.51 0.51 -7.63
N PHE A 110 4.59 1.66 -8.28
CA PHE A 110 3.41 2.40 -8.75
C PHE A 110 2.69 1.65 -9.88
N GLU A 111 3.42 1.16 -10.88
CA GLU A 111 2.85 0.38 -11.99
C GLU A 111 2.19 -0.91 -11.51
N THR A 112 2.84 -1.65 -10.60
CA THR A 112 2.22 -2.85 -10.00
C THR A 112 0.95 -2.51 -9.22
N TYR A 113 0.87 -1.34 -8.58
CA TYR A 113 -0.37 -0.88 -7.94
C TYR A 113 -1.48 -0.58 -8.95
N VAL A 114 -1.17 0.10 -10.06
CA VAL A 114 -2.14 0.40 -11.13
C VAL A 114 -2.68 -0.90 -11.72
N LEU A 115 -1.80 -1.84 -12.06
CA LEU A 115 -2.17 -3.16 -12.60
C LEU A 115 -3.05 -3.94 -11.62
N ARG A 116 -2.70 -4.00 -10.34
CA ARG A 116 -3.50 -4.70 -9.32
C ARG A 116 -4.89 -4.11 -9.17
N THR A 117 -5.01 -2.79 -9.25
CA THR A 117 -6.29 -2.08 -9.17
C THR A 117 -7.16 -2.38 -10.40
N GLN A 118 -6.57 -2.42 -11.59
CA GLN A 118 -7.28 -2.80 -12.81
C GLN A 118 -7.75 -4.27 -12.75
N LEU A 119 -6.91 -5.17 -12.26
CA LEU A 119 -7.24 -6.60 -12.11
C LEU A 119 -8.40 -6.82 -11.12
N GLN A 120 -8.42 -6.08 -10.01
CA GLN A 120 -9.57 -6.09 -9.10
C GLN A 120 -10.85 -5.60 -9.77
N LYS A 121 -10.78 -4.49 -10.54
CA LYS A 121 -11.94 -3.99 -11.29
C LYS A 121 -12.46 -5.02 -12.29
N MET A 122 -11.58 -5.69 -13.03
CA MET A 122 -11.96 -6.78 -13.95
C MET A 122 -12.64 -7.93 -13.21
N SER A 123 -12.06 -8.40 -12.09
CA SER A 123 -12.67 -9.47 -11.29
C SER A 123 -14.06 -9.11 -10.75
N SER A 124 -14.27 -7.83 -10.41
CA SER A 124 -15.59 -7.35 -9.98
C SER A 124 -16.59 -7.27 -11.14
N GLY A 125 -16.11 -6.94 -12.34
CA GLY A 125 -16.91 -6.95 -13.57
C GLY A 125 -17.33 -8.36 -13.95
N GLU A 126 -16.41 -9.32 -13.86
CA GLU A 126 -16.67 -10.74 -14.14
C GLU A 126 -17.73 -11.32 -13.20
N ARG A 127 -17.67 -11.03 -11.89
CA ARG A 127 -18.72 -11.42 -10.94
C ARG A 127 -20.09 -10.84 -11.30
N ARG A 128 -20.14 -9.58 -11.77
CA ARG A 128 -21.40 -8.94 -12.19
C ARG A 128 -21.95 -9.58 -13.45
N PHE A 129 -21.08 -9.97 -14.38
CA PHE A 129 -21.46 -10.67 -15.59
C PHE A 129 -22.05 -12.05 -15.27
N ASN A 130 -21.37 -12.84 -14.44
CA ASN A 130 -21.86 -14.15 -14.01
C ASN A 130 -23.22 -14.05 -13.29
N LEU A 131 -23.40 -13.04 -12.42
CA LEU A 131 -24.69 -12.80 -11.77
C LEU A 131 -25.82 -12.44 -12.76
N LEU A 132 -25.49 -11.75 -13.85
CA LEU A 132 -26.47 -11.45 -14.90
C LEU A 132 -26.80 -12.69 -15.72
N GLU A 133 -25.81 -13.53 -15.99
CA GLU A 133 -25.97 -14.82 -16.67
C GLU A 133 -26.88 -15.76 -15.87
N ASP A 134 -26.63 -15.92 -14.57
CA ASP A 134 -27.46 -16.72 -13.65
C ASP A 134 -28.93 -16.24 -13.65
N LYS A 135 -29.14 -14.91 -13.60
CA LYS A 135 -30.48 -14.32 -13.66
C LYS A 135 -31.16 -14.54 -15.00
N LEU A 136 -30.42 -14.48 -16.09
CA LEU A 136 -30.95 -14.72 -17.43
C LEU A 136 -31.38 -16.19 -17.56
N GLU A 137 -30.56 -17.13 -17.11
CA GLU A 137 -30.92 -18.55 -17.06
C GLU A 137 -32.19 -18.79 -16.24
N GLU A 138 -32.30 -18.15 -15.07
CA GLU A 138 -33.47 -18.30 -14.21
C GLU A 138 -34.75 -17.76 -14.88
N ILE A 139 -34.67 -16.62 -15.57
CA ILE A 139 -35.78 -16.06 -16.35
C ILE A 139 -36.17 -17.00 -17.49
N LEU A 140 -35.19 -17.53 -18.23
CA LEU A 140 -35.44 -18.48 -19.33
C LEU A 140 -36.07 -19.78 -18.82
N ARG A 141 -35.65 -20.30 -17.65
CA ARG A 141 -36.30 -21.45 -17.00
C ARG A 141 -37.75 -21.17 -16.63
N ARG A 142 -38.06 -19.97 -16.12
CA ARG A 142 -39.43 -19.56 -15.76
C ARG A 142 -40.31 -19.28 -16.98
N LEU A 143 -39.71 -18.95 -18.12
CA LEU A 143 -40.39 -18.74 -19.41
C LEU A 143 -40.53 -20.03 -20.25
N ALA A 144 -39.95 -21.16 -19.81
CA ALA A 144 -40.19 -22.44 -20.47
C ALA A 144 -41.71 -22.70 -20.57
N PRO A 145 -42.20 -23.17 -21.73
CA PRO A 145 -43.58 -22.97 -22.14
C PRO A 145 -44.55 -23.69 -21.19
N VAL A 146 -45.58 -22.95 -20.76
CA VAL A 146 -46.85 -23.52 -20.35
C VAL A 146 -47.26 -24.49 -21.45
N LYS A 147 -47.30 -25.78 -21.14
CA LYS A 147 -47.75 -26.83 -22.06
C LYS A 147 -49.06 -26.37 -22.69
N GLU A 148 -49.04 -26.02 -23.97
CA GLU A 148 -50.25 -25.93 -24.77
C GLU A 148 -50.91 -27.30 -24.68
N LYS A 149 -52.07 -27.35 -24.02
CA LYS A 149 -52.91 -28.55 -24.01
C LYS A 149 -53.31 -28.79 -25.46
N THR A 150 -52.66 -29.76 -26.09
CA THR A 150 -53.13 -30.44 -27.29
C THR A 150 -54.58 -30.84 -27.09
N ALA A 151 -55.47 -30.24 -27.88
CA ALA A 151 -56.81 -30.72 -28.18
C ALA A 151 -56.80 -31.35 -29.57
#